data_AF-A0A9D3VUM9-F1
#
_entry.id   AF-A0A9D3VUM9-F1
#
_cell.length_a   1.000
_cell.length_b   1.000
_cell.length_c   1.000
_cell.angle_alpha   90.00
_cell.angle_beta   90.00
_cell.angle_gamma   90.00
#
_symmetry.space_group_name_H-M   'P 1'
#
loop_
_entity.id
_entity.type
_entity.pdbx_description
1 polymer ?
#
loop_
_entity_poly.entity_id
_entity_poly.type
_entity_poly.pdbx_seq_one_letter_code
_entity_poly.pdbx_strand_id
1 'polypeptide(L)'
;MEDDLANLRLWDEEEEAFQEDAMVGDQDYRICLVGRCLTDGVVNFPSLHNTMADLWHPIGGICISDLGDKRYLFQFFHKIDMQRVMLGTHWFFNNHLLILQNSSKEKTH
;
A
#
# COMPACT_ATOMS: atom_id res chain seq x y z
N MET A 1 -0.45 11.70 -50.62
CA MET A 1 -0.06 10.99 -49.38
C MET A 1 -0.64 11.82 -48.26
N GLU A 2 -1.97 11.76 -48.12
CA GLU A 2 -2.66 10.74 -47.30
C GLU A 2 -2.29 10.96 -45.84
N ASP A 3 -3.18 11.75 -45.22
CA ASP A 3 -3.43 11.81 -43.79
C ASP A 3 -3.51 10.40 -43.23
N ASP A 4 -2.55 9.97 -42.42
CA ASP A 4 -2.68 8.75 -41.63
C ASP A 4 -1.64 8.70 -40.51
N LEU A 5 -1.80 9.56 -39.51
CA LEU A 5 -1.33 9.21 -38.16
C LEU A 5 -2.28 9.67 -37.06
N ALA A 6 -3.56 9.36 -37.27
CA ALA A 6 -4.54 9.24 -36.20
C ALA A 6 -4.80 7.75 -35.93
N ASN A 7 -4.00 7.11 -35.07
CA ASN A 7 -4.39 5.91 -34.32
C ASN A 7 -3.28 5.48 -33.35
N LEU A 8 -3.32 5.98 -32.12
CA LEU A 8 -2.80 5.25 -30.97
C LEU A 8 -4.01 4.85 -30.14
N ARG A 9 -4.60 3.72 -30.51
CA ARG A 9 -5.65 3.04 -29.75
C ARG A 9 -4.98 2.09 -28.76
N LEU A 10 -5.07 2.48 -27.49
CA LEU A 10 -5.18 1.68 -26.26
C LEU A 10 -4.53 0.30 -26.28
N TRP A 11 -3.42 0.17 -25.55
CA TRP A 11 -3.26 -1.04 -24.76
C TRP A 11 -3.87 -0.75 -23.40
N ASP A 12 -5.04 -1.34 -23.16
CA ASP A 12 -5.47 -1.71 -21.81
C ASP A 12 -4.35 -2.57 -21.24
N GLU A 13 -3.38 -1.95 -20.56
CA GLU A 13 -2.63 -2.64 -19.53
C GLU A 13 -3.62 -2.81 -18.37
N GLU A 14 -4.47 -3.83 -18.51
CA GLU A 14 -4.96 -4.58 -17.36
C GLU A 14 -3.69 -4.98 -16.61
N GLU A 15 -3.31 -4.15 -15.63
CA GLU A 15 -2.20 -4.41 -14.74
C GLU A 15 -2.57 -5.70 -14.00
N GLU A 16 -2.13 -6.82 -14.58
CA GLU A 16 -2.26 -8.14 -13.99
C GLU A 16 -1.74 -8.01 -12.57
N ALA A 17 -2.66 -8.11 -11.61
CA ALA A 17 -2.33 -8.13 -10.21
C ALA A 17 -1.29 -9.22 -10.00
N PHE A 18 -0.05 -8.82 -9.71
CA PHE A 18 0.99 -9.74 -9.24
C PHE A 18 0.52 -10.30 -7.90
N GLN A 19 -0.24 -11.40 -7.94
CA GLN A 19 -0.43 -12.29 -6.81
C GLN A 19 0.83 -13.13 -6.70
N GLU A 20 1.90 -12.54 -6.17
CA GLU A 20 3.04 -13.31 -5.72
C GLU A 20 2.67 -13.92 -4.37
N ASP A 21 2.47 -15.24 -4.39
CA ASP A 21 2.16 -16.06 -3.22
C ASP A 21 2.94 -15.59 -1.99
N ALA A 22 2.21 -15.27 -0.92
CA ALA A 22 2.78 -14.94 0.37
C ALA A 22 3.65 -16.09 0.86
N MET A 23 4.96 -15.99 0.62
CA MET A 23 5.96 -16.86 1.19
C MET A 23 5.82 -16.80 2.72
N VAL A 24 5.37 -17.90 3.31
CA VAL A 24 5.39 -18.17 4.75
C VAL A 24 6.85 -18.39 5.17
N GLY A 25 7.64 -17.32 5.12
CA GLY A 25 8.94 -17.21 5.77
C GLY A 25 8.78 -16.28 6.96
N ASP A 26 9.35 -16.65 8.10
CA ASP A 26 9.43 -15.89 9.36
C ASP A 26 9.15 -14.39 9.16
N GLN A 27 7.92 -13.95 9.41
CA GLN A 27 7.49 -12.58 9.14
C GLN A 27 8.33 -11.65 9.99
N ASP A 28 9.36 -11.04 9.38
CA ASP A 28 10.18 -10.05 10.05
C ASP A 28 9.32 -8.78 10.27
N TYR A 29 8.61 -8.74 11.40
CA TYR A 29 7.76 -7.61 11.82
C TYR A 29 8.54 -6.30 12.01
N ARG A 30 9.85 -6.28 11.76
CA ARG A 30 10.73 -5.10 11.80
C ARG A 30 10.56 -4.17 10.60
N ILE A 31 9.93 -4.64 9.52
CA ILE A 31 9.67 -3.85 8.30
C ILE A 31 8.17 -3.70 8.03
N CYS A 32 7.40 -3.51 9.10
CA CYS A 32 5.96 -3.37 9.03
C CYS A 32 5.46 -2.04 9.62
N LEU A 33 4.37 -1.53 9.05
CA LEU A 33 3.60 -0.43 9.60
C LEU A 33 2.19 -0.90 9.90
N VAL A 34 1.62 -0.43 11.00
CA VAL A 34 0.19 -0.55 11.28
C VAL A 34 -0.45 0.79 10.95
N GLY A 35 -1.39 0.79 10.00
CA GLY A 35 -2.17 1.97 9.69
C GLY A 35 -3.61 1.89 10.18
N ARG A 36 -4.23 3.04 10.45
CA ARG A 36 -5.65 3.15 10.77
C ARG A 36 -6.30 4.28 9.96
N CYS A 37 -7.38 3.97 9.27
CA CYS A 37 -8.18 4.98 8.57
C CYS A 37 -9.16 5.67 9.54
N LEU A 38 -9.10 7.00 9.60
CA LEU A 38 -10.01 7.82 10.38
C LEU A 38 -11.25 8.17 9.57
N THR A 39 -12.24 7.29 9.65
CA THR A 39 -13.57 7.48 9.05
C THR A 39 -14.62 6.79 9.91
N ASP A 40 -15.87 7.27 9.87
CA ASP A 40 -17.00 6.60 10.50
C ASP A 40 -17.55 5.47 9.61
N GLY A 41 -17.36 5.57 8.29
CA GLY A 41 -17.84 4.62 7.30
C GLY A 41 -17.07 3.30 7.24
N VAL A 42 -17.56 2.40 6.39
CA VAL A 42 -16.85 1.17 6.01
C VAL A 42 -15.81 1.51 4.96
N VAL A 43 -14.59 1.00 5.15
CA VAL A 43 -13.49 1.16 4.21
C VAL A 43 -13.48 -0.04 3.26
N ASN A 44 -13.48 0.21 1.95
CA ASN A 44 -13.30 -0.84 0.96
C ASN A 44 -11.82 -1.26 0.96
N PHE A 45 -11.54 -2.44 1.54
CA PHE A 45 -10.18 -2.94 1.67
C PHE A 45 -9.48 -3.15 0.31
N PRO A 46 -10.07 -3.82 -0.70
CA PRO A 46 -9.48 -3.90 -2.04
C PRO A 46 -9.09 -2.54 -2.63
N SER A 47 -9.95 -1.53 -2.50
CA SER A 47 -9.64 -0.18 -2.99
C SER A 47 -8.50 0.46 -2.22
N LEU A 48 -8.46 0.31 -0.89
CA LEU A 48 -7.37 0.79 -0.06
C LEU A 48 -6.06 0.10 -0.41
N HIS A 49 -6.09 -1.22 -0.56
CA HIS A 49 -4.95 -2.03 -0.94
C HIS A 49 -4.30 -1.48 -2.22
N ASN A 50 -5.08 -1.43 -3.31
CA ASN A 50 -4.56 -1.00 -4.61
C ASN A 50 -4.10 0.45 -4.55
N THR A 51 -4.93 1.36 -4.02
CA THR A 51 -4.57 2.79 -3.94
C THR A 51 -3.26 3.01 -3.19
N MET A 52 -3.06 2.33 -2.05
CA MET A 52 -1.85 2.53 -1.26
C MET A 52 -0.62 1.84 -1.88
N ALA A 53 -0.80 0.66 -2.49
CA ALA A 53 0.26 -0.02 -3.23
C ALA A 53 0.75 0.82 -4.41
N ASP A 54 -0.17 1.36 -5.21
CA ASP A 54 0.11 2.20 -6.37
C ASP A 54 0.73 3.54 -5.95
N LEU A 55 0.16 4.19 -4.93
CA LEU A 55 0.63 5.49 -4.45
C LEU A 55 2.05 5.42 -3.88
N TRP A 56 2.34 4.38 -3.08
CA TRP A 56 3.66 4.24 -2.47
C TRP A 56 4.68 3.63 -3.41
N HIS A 57 4.26 2.84 -4.41
CA HIS A 57 5.09 2.19 -5.42
C HIS A 57 6.46 1.70 -4.87
N PRO A 58 6.44 0.76 -3.90
CA PRO A 58 7.65 0.22 -3.29
C PRO A 58 8.43 -0.64 -4.28
N ILE A 59 9.77 -0.61 -4.20
CA ILE A 59 10.65 -1.25 -5.19
C ILE A 59 10.48 -2.77 -5.19
N GLY A 60 10.26 -3.37 -4.01
CA GLY A 60 10.09 -4.82 -3.83
C GLY A 60 8.65 -5.24 -3.56
N GLY A 61 7.66 -4.37 -3.86
CA GLY A 61 6.27 -4.64 -3.54
C GLY A 61 5.93 -4.45 -2.05
N ILE A 62 4.66 -4.71 -1.74
CA ILE A 62 4.07 -4.56 -0.41
C ILE A 62 2.97 -5.59 -0.21
N CYS A 63 2.95 -6.22 0.96
CA CYS A 63 1.85 -7.08 1.39
C CYS A 63 0.98 -6.29 2.37
N ILE A 64 -0.31 -6.16 2.08
CA ILE A 64 -1.26 -5.45 2.94
C ILE A 64 -2.28 -6.44 3.49
N SER A 65 -2.48 -6.46 4.81
CA SER A 65 -3.43 -7.34 5.47
C SER A 65 -4.42 -6.55 6.31
N ASP A 66 -5.70 -6.94 6.28
CA ASP A 66 -6.74 -6.36 7.13
C ASP A 66 -6.64 -6.92 8.56
N LEU A 67 -6.55 -6.02 9.55
CA LEU A 67 -6.52 -6.36 10.98
C LEU A 67 -7.86 -6.10 11.66
N GLY A 68 -8.89 -5.70 10.91
CA GLY A 68 -10.17 -5.26 11.41
C GLY A 68 -10.14 -3.87 12.05
N ASP A 69 -11.31 -3.36 12.42
CA ASP A 69 -11.48 -2.02 13.03
C ASP A 69 -10.83 -0.88 12.23
N LYS A 70 -10.84 -0.99 10.89
CA LYS A 70 -10.21 -0.04 9.97
C LYS A 70 -8.70 0.07 10.18
N ARG A 71 -8.07 -1.02 10.65
CA ARG A 71 -6.61 -1.14 10.80
C ARG A 71 -6.04 -2.10 9.78
N TYR A 72 -4.86 -1.77 9.28
CA TYR A 72 -4.19 -2.51 8.23
C TYR A 72 -2.72 -2.71 8.59
N LEU A 73 -2.20 -3.89 8.30
CA LEU A 73 -0.78 -4.18 8.36
C LEU A 73 -0.18 -3.98 6.98
N PHE A 74 0.86 -3.15 6.89
CA PHE A 74 1.61 -2.88 5.68
C PHE A 74 3.00 -3.48 5.85
N GLN A 75 3.29 -4.59 5.18
CA GLN A 75 4.58 -5.27 5.22
C GLN A 75 5.37 -4.94 3.97
N PHE A 76 6.52 -4.29 4.15
CA PHE A 76 7.40 -3.90 3.05
C PHE A 76 8.50 -4.92 2.86
N PHE A 77 8.91 -5.12 1.61
CA PHE A 77 10.07 -5.95 1.30
C PHE A 77 11.40 -5.24 1.63
N HIS A 78 11.45 -3.91 1.47
CA HIS A 78 12.63 -3.10 1.76
C HIS A 78 12.37 -2.04 2.83
N LYS A 79 13.32 -1.91 3.77
CA LYS A 79 13.29 -0.88 4.82
C LYS A 79 13.28 0.55 4.28
N ILE A 80 13.90 0.77 3.13
CA ILE A 80 13.95 2.10 2.49
C ILE A 80 12.53 2.55 2.10
N ASP A 81 11.71 1.65 1.56
CA ASP A 81 10.32 1.95 1.19
C ASP A 81 9.49 2.28 2.43
N MET A 82 9.62 1.50 3.50
CA MET A 82 8.97 1.77 4.79
C MET A 82 9.37 3.15 5.35
N GLN A 83 10.67 3.49 5.31
CA GLN A 83 11.16 4.78 5.79
C GLN A 83 10.65 5.94 4.94
N ARG A 84 10.60 5.79 3.61
CA ARG A 84 10.02 6.79 2.70
C ARG A 84 8.55 7.06 3.03
N VAL A 85 7.78 6.00 3.26
CA VAL A 85 6.37 6.10 3.67
C VAL A 85 6.23 6.80 5.03
N MET A 86 7.08 6.47 6.00
CA MET A 86 7.10 7.10 7.32
C MET A 86 7.51 8.57 7.33
N LEU A 87 8.42 8.98 6.46
CA LEU A 87 8.87 10.36 6.35
C LEU A 87 7.85 11.25 5.61
N GLY A 88 6.88 10.65 4.93
CA GLY A 88 5.74 11.37 4.36
C GLY A 88 4.95 12.10 5.45
N THR A 89 4.47 13.31 5.15
CA THR A 89 3.79 14.15 6.15
C THR A 89 2.50 13.52 6.65
N HIS A 90 1.59 13.14 5.75
CA HIS A 90 0.29 12.55 6.06
C HIS A 90 -0.19 11.73 4.86
N TRP A 91 -0.80 10.58 5.11
CA TRP A 91 -1.41 9.76 4.06
C TRP A 91 -2.92 9.87 4.12
N PHE A 92 -3.56 9.91 2.95
CA PHE A 92 -5.00 9.98 2.84
C PHE A 92 -5.50 8.85 1.94
N PHE A 93 -6.65 8.28 2.31
CA PHE A 93 -7.40 7.35 1.48
C PHE A 93 -8.84 7.84 1.41
N ASN A 94 -9.36 8.08 0.20
CA ASN A 94 -10.72 8.62 0.00
C ASN A 94 -11.04 9.85 0.88
N ASN A 95 -10.12 10.82 0.92
CA ASN A 95 -10.21 12.04 1.75
C ASN A 95 -10.24 11.81 3.27
N HIS A 96 -9.97 10.59 3.73
CA HIS A 96 -9.84 10.24 5.13
C HIS A 96 -8.36 10.05 5.50
N LEU A 97 -7.98 10.55 6.68
CA LEU A 97 -6.60 10.45 7.16
C LEU A 97 -6.26 8.98 7.47
N LEU A 98 -5.14 8.51 6.93
CA LEU A 98 -4.51 7.24 7.27
C LEU A 98 -3.33 7.53 8.20
N ILE A 99 -3.52 7.25 9.49
CA ILE A 99 -2.44 7.33 10.48
C ILE A 99 -1.62 6.06 10.38
N LEU A 100 -0.30 6.18 10.37
CA LEU A 100 0.61 5.04 10.37
C LEU A 100 1.47 5.03 11.64
N GLN A 101 1.72 3.84 12.18
CA GLN A 101 2.60 3.60 13.32
C GLN A 101 3.51 2.42 13.05
N ASN A 102 4.72 2.45 13.60
CA ASN A 102 5.65 1.33 13.53
C ASN A 102 5.17 0.19 14.46
N SER A 103 5.20 -1.05 13.98
CA SER A 103 4.93 -2.27 14.78
C SER A 103 6.01 -2.56 15.83
N SER A 104 7.17 -1.89 15.74
CA SER A 104 8.26 -1.96 16.72
C SER A 104 7.74 -1.46 18.06
N LYS A 105 7.39 -2.39 18.95
CA LYS A 105 7.07 -2.08 20.35
C LYS A 105 8.24 -1.30 20.95
N GLU A 106 8.05 0.00 21.16
CA GLU A 106 8.86 0.76 22.08
C GLU A 106 8.57 0.19 23.46
N LYS A 107 9.56 -0.47 24.06
CA LYS A 107 9.49 -0.92 25.45
C LYS A 107 9.39 0.34 26.30
N THR A 108 8.18 0.73 26.67
CA THR A 108 7.97 1.73 27.71
C THR A 108 8.45 1.11 29.01
N HIS A 109 9.56 1.65 29.52
CA HIS A 109 10.22 1.27 30.76
C HIS A 109 9.39 1.59 32.00
#